data_AF-A0A0J9VYZ5-F1
#
_entry.id   AF-A0A0J9VYZ5-F1
#
_cell.length_a   1.000
_cell.length_b   1.000
_cell.length_c   1.000
_cell.angle_alpha   90.00
_cell.angle_beta   90.00
_cell.angle_gamma   90.00
#
_symmetry.space_group_name_H-M   'P 1'
#
loop_
_entity.id
_entity.type
_entity.pdbx_description
1 polymer ?
#
loop_
_entity_poly.entity_id
_entity_poly.type
_entity_poly.pdbx_seq_one_letter_code
_entity_poly.pdbx_strand_id
1 'polypeptide(L)'
;MRYLHLLALCVDLDGFSDTNGKTRWTEKSGAIFLPNIGDTGRRCSKHALTVHALTYQAVSNEELDECNKELDDCNDASDNTQRSPEYLAPLKTVPITTLFENANGTVTVPDATQRKFVRIFQKQGKDWVYIDNNHTFSQQELQAGLDLGIDARDTRRPDVWDGRVTVRFTVQVGDTKSSDTVMLRVAPVLTHHHLQKVEQVLASQDNDNPYLVYFTNILASIVKAAGLKKDLYLFNERSGKWVQDFVEPGYASMPGPNGTVSIRIMIRCPGDEREGGRQLFLYFRKAGVGAVQHLGKNASNIDAGGNIEAIPPYTFKGKSWPAGRLVHGKDDTEKHHILSYLEAQETQKPLLLDTAWLSVGHVDEFLQFIPAKNKRGWVAVISDPRLAIKLLEDEQKAGHGSLPAISRKDDIDYDIPTITQLLGSTGFMKLNKECAQRIDGNIKILRREIGLADEDIIRIPALFNREDSSEGDGSKLEVGAFYPAVLNNLVLTGYNTCVAPNPWGPVVEGKDVLAKVISDTYAKVGMKIKFIDDWDSHHEDQGGVHCGTNSIRDMSARWW
;
A
#
# COMPACT_ATOMS: atom_id res chain seq x y z
N MET A 1 -15.34 -25.34 40.10
CA MET A 1 -15.02 -24.29 39.10
C MET A 1 -13.52 -23.95 39.10
N ARG A 2 -12.61 -24.92 38.90
CA ARG A 2 -11.15 -24.68 38.93
C ARG A 2 -10.48 -24.58 37.55
N TYR A 3 -11.23 -24.69 36.44
CA TYR A 3 -10.67 -24.72 35.07
C TYR A 3 -11.61 -24.03 34.06
N LEU A 4 -11.93 -22.75 34.28
CA LEU A 4 -12.63 -21.96 33.25
C LEU A 4 -11.57 -21.22 32.42
N HIS A 5 -11.35 -21.67 31.18
CA HIS A 5 -10.39 -21.06 30.28
C HIS A 5 -11.00 -20.77 28.90
N LEU A 6 -10.97 -19.49 28.51
CA LEU A 6 -11.14 -19.00 27.15
C LEU A 6 -9.76 -18.74 26.54
N LEU A 7 -9.50 -19.33 25.38
CA LEU A 7 -8.20 -19.33 24.69
C LEU A 7 -8.37 -18.82 23.25
N ALA A 8 -7.35 -18.14 22.72
CA ALA A 8 -7.37 -17.53 21.38
C ALA A 8 -6.02 -17.74 20.66
N LEU A 9 -6.06 -18.22 19.40
CA LEU A 9 -4.95 -18.56 18.48
C LEU A 9 -3.88 -19.53 19.03
N CYS A 10 -3.52 -20.55 18.21
CA CYS A 10 -2.51 -21.56 18.54
C CYS A 10 -2.70 -22.20 19.94
N VAL A 11 -3.94 -22.63 20.19
CA VAL A 11 -4.44 -23.03 21.50
C VAL A 11 -3.60 -24.14 22.14
N ASP A 12 -2.76 -23.76 23.08
CA ASP A 12 -2.12 -24.66 24.03
C ASP A 12 -3.16 -25.10 25.07
N LEU A 13 -3.77 -26.26 24.84
CA LEU A 13 -4.71 -26.88 25.79
C LEU A 13 -3.98 -27.58 26.94
N ASP A 14 -2.67 -27.80 26.81
CA ASP A 14 -1.88 -28.67 27.69
C ASP A 14 -0.86 -27.88 28.54
N GLY A 15 -0.59 -26.61 28.22
CA GLY A 15 0.35 -25.72 28.91
C GLY A 15 -0.21 -24.32 29.21
N PHE A 16 0.69 -23.33 29.32
CA PHE A 16 0.38 -21.99 29.87
C PHE A 16 0.60 -20.83 28.89
N SER A 17 1.04 -21.08 27.65
CA SER A 17 1.42 -20.02 26.71
C SER A 17 0.31 -19.00 26.46
N ASP A 18 -0.94 -19.46 26.54
CA ASP A 18 -2.12 -18.68 26.18
C ASP A 18 -2.87 -18.12 27.41
N THR A 19 -2.33 -18.33 28.60
CA THR A 19 -2.97 -17.93 29.87
C THR A 19 -2.39 -16.64 30.45
N ASN A 20 -1.08 -16.41 30.32
CA ASN A 20 -0.42 -15.24 30.88
C ASN A 20 -0.60 -14.01 30.00
N GLY A 21 -1.17 -12.94 30.56
CA GLY A 21 -1.29 -11.64 29.87
C GLY A 21 -2.39 -11.54 28.81
N LYS A 22 -3.18 -12.60 28.59
CA LYS A 22 -4.24 -12.66 27.55
C LYS A 22 -5.33 -11.59 27.63
N THR A 23 -5.48 -10.94 28.77
CA THR A 23 -6.42 -9.82 28.96
C THR A 23 -5.89 -8.49 28.44
N ARG A 24 -4.66 -8.47 27.90
CA ARG A 24 -4.02 -7.30 27.31
C ARG A 24 -3.42 -7.66 25.97
N TRP A 25 -3.51 -6.73 25.01
CA TRP A 25 -2.85 -6.84 23.73
C TRP A 25 -1.70 -5.84 23.64
N THR A 26 -0.52 -6.32 23.23
CA THR A 26 0.69 -5.52 23.01
C THR A 26 1.33 -5.90 21.68
N GLU A 27 2.20 -5.03 21.16
CA GLU A 27 2.97 -5.31 19.93
C GLU A 27 3.85 -6.57 20.01
N LYS A 28 4.08 -7.13 21.21
CA LYS A 28 4.91 -8.34 21.39
C LYS A 28 4.10 -9.59 21.73
N SER A 29 2.81 -9.43 22.04
CA SER A 29 1.98 -10.51 22.59
C SER A 29 0.51 -10.12 22.55
N GLY A 30 -0.31 -11.02 22.01
CA GLY A 30 -1.76 -10.89 21.96
C GLY A 30 -2.33 -11.57 20.71
N ALA A 31 -3.58 -12.00 20.79
CA ALA A 31 -4.24 -12.67 19.67
C ALA A 31 -4.61 -11.66 18.56
N ILE A 32 -4.49 -12.09 17.30
CA ILE A 32 -4.76 -11.30 16.10
C ILE A 32 -5.88 -11.96 15.31
N PHE A 33 -6.80 -11.17 14.77
CA PHE A 33 -7.86 -11.67 13.90
C PHE A 33 -7.97 -10.80 12.64
N LEU A 34 -8.61 -11.31 11.58
CA LEU A 34 -8.67 -10.62 10.29
C LEU A 34 -9.96 -9.81 10.11
N PRO A 35 -9.88 -8.69 9.36
CA PRO A 35 -11.05 -8.06 8.78
C PRO A 35 -11.56 -8.94 7.63
N ASN A 36 -12.77 -9.48 7.73
CA ASN A 36 -13.34 -10.36 6.72
C ASN A 36 -14.11 -9.55 5.67
N ILE A 37 -13.41 -8.60 5.06
CA ILE A 37 -13.98 -7.56 4.20
C ILE A 37 -13.89 -7.88 2.70
N GLY A 38 -13.83 -9.17 2.33
CA GLY A 38 -13.93 -9.63 0.95
C GLY A 38 -15.33 -9.43 0.36
N ASP A 39 -15.56 -9.94 -0.85
CA ASP A 39 -16.90 -9.97 -1.47
C ASP A 39 -17.17 -11.29 -2.19
N THR A 40 -17.50 -12.31 -1.42
CA THR A 40 -17.82 -13.65 -1.89
C THR A 40 -19.04 -13.63 -2.81
N GLY A 41 -18.87 -14.20 -4.00
CA GLY A 41 -19.88 -14.16 -5.07
C GLY A 41 -20.03 -12.80 -5.74
N ARG A 42 -19.20 -11.80 -5.39
CA ARG A 42 -19.28 -10.41 -5.85
C ARG A 42 -20.64 -9.77 -5.57
N ARG A 43 -21.24 -10.09 -4.43
CA ARG A 43 -22.60 -9.65 -4.07
C ARG A 43 -22.67 -8.14 -3.92
N CYS A 44 -21.71 -7.56 -3.20
CA CYS A 44 -21.63 -6.13 -2.97
C CYS A 44 -21.27 -5.39 -4.27
N SER A 45 -20.27 -5.87 -5.01
CA SER A 45 -19.90 -5.30 -6.31
C SER A 45 -21.05 -5.34 -7.31
N LYS A 46 -21.80 -6.44 -7.41
CA LYS A 46 -22.97 -6.54 -8.31
C LYS A 46 -24.09 -5.60 -7.90
N HIS A 47 -24.36 -5.50 -6.60
CA HIS A 47 -25.37 -4.57 -6.09
C HIS A 47 -24.97 -3.12 -6.36
N ALA A 48 -23.72 -2.75 -6.08
CA ALA A 48 -23.18 -1.45 -6.41
C ALA A 48 -23.25 -1.17 -7.92
N LEU A 49 -22.97 -2.15 -8.78
CA LEU A 49 -23.18 -2.01 -10.23
C LEU A 49 -24.65 -1.91 -10.65
N THR A 50 -25.63 -2.19 -9.80
CA THR A 50 -27.05 -1.94 -10.13
C THR A 50 -27.50 -0.58 -9.61
N VAL A 51 -27.13 -0.22 -8.38
CA VAL A 51 -27.53 1.04 -7.73
C VAL A 51 -26.70 2.23 -8.25
N HIS A 52 -25.43 1.97 -8.55
CA HIS A 52 -24.41 2.97 -8.87
C HIS A 52 -23.77 2.73 -10.25
N ALA A 53 -24.34 1.87 -11.10
CA ALA A 53 -23.86 1.70 -12.49
C ALA A 53 -23.75 3.03 -13.27
N LEU A 54 -24.39 4.09 -12.75
CA LEU A 54 -24.42 5.41 -13.31
C LEU A 54 -24.02 6.49 -12.29
N THR A 55 -23.06 6.26 -11.37
CA THR A 55 -22.51 7.35 -10.52
C THR A 55 -21.88 8.51 -11.28
N TYR A 56 -21.72 8.39 -12.60
CA TYR A 56 -21.44 9.50 -13.52
C TYR A 56 -22.64 10.46 -13.72
N GLN A 57 -23.79 10.14 -13.14
CA GLN A 57 -24.98 10.98 -13.07
C GLN A 57 -25.20 11.58 -11.68
N ALA A 58 -24.30 11.36 -10.71
CA ALA A 58 -24.36 12.07 -9.45
C ALA A 58 -24.23 13.57 -9.75
N VAL A 59 -25.24 14.35 -9.37
CA VAL A 59 -25.35 15.77 -9.67
C VAL A 59 -24.85 16.64 -8.51
N SER A 60 -24.47 16.04 -7.38
CA SER A 60 -23.89 16.76 -6.24
C SER A 60 -22.81 15.98 -5.47
N ASN A 61 -22.00 16.70 -4.71
CA ASN A 61 -20.97 16.12 -3.83
C ASN A 61 -21.57 15.26 -2.71
N GLU A 62 -22.78 15.59 -2.23
CA GLU A 62 -23.47 14.80 -1.20
C GLU A 62 -23.87 13.41 -1.71
N GLU A 63 -24.36 13.30 -2.95
CA GLU A 63 -24.70 12.02 -3.57
C GLU A 63 -23.45 11.16 -3.77
N LEU A 64 -22.31 11.78 -4.10
CA LEU A 64 -21.03 11.10 -4.20
C LEU A 64 -20.52 10.62 -2.84
N ASP A 65 -20.67 11.41 -1.78
CA ASP A 65 -20.30 11.03 -0.41
C ASP A 65 -21.14 9.83 0.07
N GLU A 66 -22.45 9.83 -0.19
CA GLU A 66 -23.34 8.72 0.15
C GLU A 66 -22.96 7.46 -0.62
N CYS A 67 -22.74 7.56 -1.94
CA CYS A 67 -22.29 6.43 -2.74
C CYS A 67 -20.96 5.87 -2.24
N ASN A 68 -19.98 6.75 -1.98
CA ASN A 68 -18.68 6.35 -1.45
C ASN A 68 -18.87 5.57 -0.14
N LYS A 69 -19.72 6.04 0.77
CA LYS A 69 -20.01 5.34 2.02
C LYS A 69 -20.63 3.97 1.79
N GLU A 70 -21.62 3.85 0.91
CA GLU A 70 -22.27 2.56 0.61
C GLU A 70 -21.29 1.52 0.04
N LEU A 71 -20.32 1.96 -0.78
CA LEU A 71 -19.28 1.08 -1.31
C LEU A 71 -18.41 0.46 -0.20
N ASP A 72 -18.06 1.26 0.82
CA ASP A 72 -17.23 0.84 1.96
C ASP A 72 -18.02 -0.08 2.92
N ASP A 73 -19.32 0.22 3.14
CA ASP A 73 -20.18 -0.49 4.10
C ASP A 73 -20.56 -1.92 3.69
N CYS A 74 -20.60 -2.24 2.39
CA CYS A 74 -20.95 -3.59 1.93
C CYS A 74 -19.73 -4.49 1.71
N ASN A 75 -19.59 -5.56 2.49
CA ASN A 75 -18.57 -6.60 2.31
C ASN A 75 -19.06 -7.96 2.89
N ASP A 76 -18.22 -9.00 2.89
CA ASP A 76 -18.56 -10.33 3.43
C ASP A 76 -18.94 -10.32 4.91
N ALA A 77 -18.47 -9.32 5.65
CA ALA A 77 -18.76 -9.06 7.04
C ALA A 77 -19.79 -7.94 7.28
N SER A 78 -20.54 -7.49 6.26
CA SER A 78 -21.61 -6.49 6.45
C SER A 78 -22.88 -7.05 7.10
N ASP A 79 -23.04 -8.37 7.17
CA ASP A 79 -24.14 -9.04 7.87
C ASP A 79 -23.65 -10.22 8.74
N ASN A 80 -24.55 -11.07 9.23
CA ASN A 80 -24.25 -12.20 10.11
C ASN A 80 -24.08 -13.54 9.39
N THR A 81 -24.10 -13.57 8.06
CA THR A 81 -23.83 -14.79 7.31
C THR A 81 -22.32 -14.97 7.16
N GLN A 82 -21.79 -16.12 7.60
CA GLN A 82 -20.39 -16.44 7.36
C GLN A 82 -20.20 -16.93 5.91
N ARG A 83 -19.33 -16.25 5.16
CA ARG A 83 -19.05 -16.53 3.75
C ARG A 83 -17.63 -17.01 3.49
N SER A 84 -16.69 -16.64 4.36
CA SER A 84 -15.26 -16.87 4.19
C SER A 84 -14.67 -17.36 5.53
N PRO A 85 -15.07 -18.55 6.00
CA PRO A 85 -14.65 -19.07 7.31
C PRO A 85 -13.14 -19.32 7.43
N GLU A 86 -12.40 -19.36 6.32
CA GLU A 86 -10.94 -19.43 6.29
C GLU A 86 -10.25 -18.21 6.94
N TYR A 87 -10.96 -17.09 7.10
CA TYR A 87 -10.46 -15.88 7.76
C TYR A 87 -10.84 -15.76 9.24
N LEU A 88 -11.57 -16.75 9.79
CA LEU A 88 -11.90 -16.77 11.21
C LEU A 88 -10.66 -17.06 12.07
N ALA A 89 -10.41 -16.21 13.05
CA ALA A 89 -9.48 -16.52 14.13
C ALA A 89 -10.15 -17.49 15.12
N PRO A 90 -9.51 -18.62 15.48
CA PRO A 90 -10.11 -19.59 16.40
C PRO A 90 -10.16 -19.04 17.83
N LEU A 91 -11.31 -19.23 18.47
CA LEU A 91 -11.57 -19.03 19.90
C LEU A 91 -12.06 -20.35 20.48
N LYS A 92 -11.49 -20.81 21.59
CA LYS A 92 -11.88 -22.11 22.20
C LYS A 92 -12.10 -22.01 23.69
N THR A 93 -13.02 -22.82 24.20
CA THR A 93 -13.15 -23.07 25.65
C THR A 93 -12.71 -24.48 26.00
N VAL A 94 -12.10 -24.63 27.18
CA VAL A 94 -11.76 -25.96 27.71
C VAL A 94 -13.06 -26.69 28.11
N PRO A 95 -13.22 -27.99 27.79
CA PRO A 95 -14.38 -28.79 28.20
C PRO A 95 -14.59 -28.78 29.72
N ILE A 96 -15.80 -28.49 30.18
CA ILE A 96 -16.13 -28.42 31.62
C ILE A 96 -16.93 -29.67 32.03
N THR A 97 -16.25 -30.82 32.07
CA THR A 97 -16.87 -32.15 32.29
C THR A 97 -17.56 -32.31 33.65
N THR A 98 -17.28 -31.45 34.61
CA THR A 98 -17.83 -31.51 35.99
C THR A 98 -19.12 -30.71 36.19
N LEU A 99 -19.75 -30.19 35.14
CA LEU A 99 -21.04 -29.51 35.25
C LEU A 99 -22.16 -30.56 35.39
N PHE A 100 -22.80 -30.67 36.56
CA PHE A 100 -23.86 -31.65 36.83
C PHE A 100 -25.22 -31.02 37.19
N GLU A 101 -25.28 -29.69 37.30
CA GLU A 101 -26.50 -28.92 37.58
C GLU A 101 -26.86 -28.05 36.36
N ASN A 102 -28.07 -27.49 36.33
CA ASN A 102 -28.59 -26.58 35.28
C ASN A 102 -27.65 -25.38 35.05
N ALA A 103 -26.62 -25.61 34.25
CA ALA A 103 -25.58 -24.64 33.92
C ALA A 103 -25.87 -24.01 32.56
N ASN A 104 -25.55 -22.74 32.44
CA ASN A 104 -25.57 -22.04 31.17
C ASN A 104 -24.33 -21.18 31.01
N GLY A 105 -24.03 -20.79 29.78
CA GLY A 105 -22.86 -19.98 29.49
C GLY A 105 -23.13 -18.95 28.41
N THR A 106 -22.34 -17.89 28.42
CA THR A 106 -22.43 -16.79 27.45
C THR A 106 -21.05 -16.42 26.96
N VAL A 107 -20.95 -16.06 25.69
CA VAL A 107 -19.76 -15.43 25.10
C VAL A 107 -20.19 -14.05 24.63
N THR A 108 -19.53 -13.03 25.14
CA THR A 108 -19.96 -11.64 24.98
C THR A 108 -18.79 -10.75 24.60
N VAL A 109 -19.08 -9.71 23.82
CA VAL A 109 -18.22 -8.52 23.69
C VAL A 109 -18.85 -7.42 24.54
N PRO A 110 -18.36 -7.16 25.77
CA PRO A 110 -19.06 -6.28 26.70
C PRO A 110 -19.17 -4.84 26.19
N ASP A 111 -18.09 -4.33 25.60
CA ASP A 111 -18.04 -2.98 25.05
C ASP A 111 -18.93 -2.86 23.79
N ALA A 112 -19.86 -1.91 23.81
CA ALA A 112 -20.84 -1.74 22.75
C ALA A 112 -20.24 -1.18 21.44
N THR A 113 -19.13 -0.44 21.52
CA THR A 113 -18.41 0.06 20.35
C THR A 113 -17.68 -1.09 19.66
N GLN A 114 -16.89 -1.86 20.41
CA GLN A 114 -16.16 -3.04 19.90
C GLN A 114 -17.12 -4.05 19.28
N ARG A 115 -18.28 -4.27 19.92
CA ARG A 115 -19.31 -5.22 19.46
C ARG A 115 -19.84 -4.93 18.06
N LYS A 116 -19.85 -3.67 17.63
CA LYS A 116 -20.29 -3.31 16.27
C LYS A 116 -19.32 -3.79 15.20
N PHE A 117 -18.03 -3.97 15.55
CA PHE A 117 -16.97 -4.25 14.59
C PHE A 117 -16.54 -5.71 14.53
N VAL A 118 -17.15 -6.59 15.31
CA VAL A 118 -16.75 -8.00 15.38
C VAL A 118 -17.95 -8.94 15.25
N ARG A 119 -17.69 -10.15 14.80
CA ARG A 119 -18.67 -11.24 14.75
C ARG A 119 -18.07 -12.48 15.39
N ILE A 120 -18.86 -13.16 16.20
CA ILE A 120 -18.48 -14.45 16.80
C ILE A 120 -19.40 -15.52 16.25
N PHE A 121 -18.82 -16.63 15.84
CA PHE A 121 -19.53 -17.78 15.29
C PHE A 121 -19.20 -19.03 16.09
N GLN A 122 -20.19 -19.91 16.26
CA GLN A 122 -19.98 -21.27 16.76
C GLN A 122 -19.93 -22.25 15.60
N LYS A 123 -18.98 -23.17 15.65
CA LYS A 123 -18.92 -24.27 14.70
C LYS A 123 -19.95 -25.34 15.06
N GLN A 124 -20.85 -25.65 14.12
CA GLN A 124 -21.84 -26.72 14.25
C GLN A 124 -21.72 -27.65 13.04
N GLY A 125 -21.05 -28.78 13.24
CA GLY A 125 -20.67 -29.67 12.14
C GLY A 125 -19.72 -28.97 11.16
N LYS A 126 -20.18 -28.73 9.93
CA LYS A 126 -19.44 -28.00 8.89
C LYS A 126 -19.79 -26.51 8.82
N ASP A 127 -20.85 -26.09 9.50
CA ASP A 127 -21.42 -24.76 9.39
C ASP A 127 -20.93 -23.85 10.53
N TRP A 128 -20.94 -22.55 10.28
CA TRP A 128 -20.60 -21.50 11.25
C TRP A 128 -21.84 -20.65 11.54
N VAL A 129 -22.36 -20.77 12.76
CA VAL A 129 -23.60 -20.10 13.19
C VAL A 129 -23.25 -18.87 13.99
N TYR A 130 -23.80 -17.71 13.63
CA TYR A 130 -23.57 -16.46 14.35
C TYR A 130 -24.15 -16.50 15.76
N ILE A 131 -23.37 -15.99 16.72
CA ILE A 131 -23.70 -15.96 18.15
C ILE A 131 -23.71 -14.49 18.60
N ASP A 132 -24.88 -13.99 18.98
CA ASP A 132 -24.98 -12.67 19.59
C ASP A 132 -24.68 -12.70 21.10
N ASN A 133 -24.58 -11.52 21.73
CA ASN A 133 -24.29 -11.38 23.16
C ASN A 133 -25.39 -11.93 24.09
N ASN A 134 -26.59 -12.23 23.58
CA ASN A 134 -27.70 -12.80 24.36
C ASN A 134 -27.78 -14.33 24.20
N HIS A 135 -27.02 -14.90 23.27
CA HIS A 135 -26.97 -16.34 23.07
C HIS A 135 -26.50 -17.05 24.34
N THR A 136 -27.20 -18.12 24.68
CA THR A 136 -26.95 -18.92 25.87
C THR A 136 -26.60 -20.34 25.47
N PHE A 137 -25.37 -20.75 25.78
CA PHE A 137 -24.89 -22.11 25.57
C PHE A 137 -25.44 -23.04 26.64
N SER A 138 -25.85 -24.23 26.22
CA SER A 138 -26.36 -25.28 27.10
C SER A 138 -25.24 -25.94 27.91
N GLN A 139 -25.61 -26.59 29.00
CA GLN A 139 -24.70 -27.40 29.80
C GLN A 139 -23.92 -28.43 28.96
N GLN A 140 -24.57 -29.07 27.98
CA GLN A 140 -23.95 -30.09 27.14
C GLN A 140 -22.84 -29.51 26.25
N GLU A 141 -23.07 -28.32 25.68
CA GLU A 141 -22.06 -27.61 24.89
C GLU A 141 -20.88 -27.17 25.75
N LEU A 142 -21.15 -26.68 26.97
CA LEU A 142 -20.09 -26.31 27.92
C LEU A 142 -19.27 -27.52 28.38
N GLN A 143 -19.91 -28.68 28.56
CA GLN A 143 -19.23 -29.94 28.88
C GLN A 143 -18.34 -30.42 27.73
N ALA A 144 -18.76 -30.22 26.49
CA ALA A 144 -17.99 -30.57 25.30
C ALA A 144 -16.85 -29.58 24.99
N GLY A 145 -16.99 -28.32 25.45
CA GLY A 145 -16.15 -27.21 25.01
C GLY A 145 -16.70 -26.57 23.73
N LEU A 146 -16.46 -25.27 23.56
CA LEU A 146 -16.94 -24.49 22.44
C LEU A 146 -15.83 -24.34 21.39
N ASP A 147 -16.14 -24.64 20.13
CA ASP A 147 -15.31 -24.30 18.97
C ASP A 147 -15.90 -23.05 18.30
N LEU A 148 -15.24 -21.92 18.50
CA LEU A 148 -15.72 -20.60 18.08
C LEU A 148 -14.73 -19.97 17.09
N GLY A 149 -15.23 -19.03 16.30
CA GLY A 149 -14.44 -18.22 15.38
C GLY A 149 -14.81 -16.76 15.51
N ILE A 150 -13.82 -15.86 15.41
CA ILE A 150 -14.03 -14.42 15.39
C ILE A 150 -13.43 -13.80 14.13
N ASP A 151 -14.16 -12.86 13.52
CA ASP A 151 -13.65 -11.95 12.50
C ASP A 151 -14.11 -10.51 12.74
N ALA A 152 -13.51 -9.57 12.01
CA ALA A 152 -13.88 -8.16 12.05
C ALA A 152 -14.75 -7.76 10.84
N ARG A 153 -15.64 -6.79 11.06
CA ARG A 153 -16.45 -6.15 10.04
C ARG A 153 -15.71 -5.06 9.26
N ASP A 154 -14.65 -4.53 9.85
CA ASP A 154 -13.87 -3.44 9.29
C ASP A 154 -12.40 -3.53 9.74
N THR A 155 -11.56 -2.68 9.17
CA THR A 155 -10.17 -2.45 9.55
C THR A 155 -10.08 -1.47 10.71
N ARG A 156 -8.86 -1.14 11.16
CA ARG A 156 -8.66 -0.07 12.14
C ARG A 156 -9.02 1.27 11.48
N ARG A 157 -9.84 2.07 12.15
CA ARG A 157 -10.32 3.36 11.65
C ARG A 157 -9.94 4.48 12.61
N PRO A 158 -9.32 5.58 12.14
CA PRO A 158 -8.95 6.71 12.99
C PRO A 158 -10.19 7.26 13.70
N ASP A 159 -10.05 7.53 15.01
CA ASP A 159 -11.11 8.07 15.88
C ASP A 159 -12.41 7.26 15.98
N VAL A 160 -12.45 6.04 15.42
CA VAL A 160 -13.65 5.18 15.38
C VAL A 160 -13.39 3.86 16.10
N TRP A 161 -12.35 3.11 15.70
CA TRP A 161 -12.00 1.83 16.32
C TRP A 161 -10.52 1.49 16.14
N ASP A 162 -9.82 1.33 17.25
CA ASP A 162 -8.38 1.00 17.30
C ASP A 162 -8.07 -0.48 16.99
N GLY A 163 -9.11 -1.27 16.70
CA GLY A 163 -9.03 -2.68 16.39
C GLY A 163 -9.13 -3.61 17.59
N ARG A 164 -9.10 -3.12 18.84
CA ARG A 164 -9.11 -3.98 20.02
C ARG A 164 -10.53 -4.50 20.30
N VAL A 165 -10.60 -5.77 20.71
CA VAL A 165 -11.84 -6.41 21.17
C VAL A 165 -11.56 -7.21 22.43
N THR A 166 -12.44 -7.06 23.42
CA THR A 166 -12.45 -7.88 24.64
C THR A 166 -13.59 -8.89 24.55
N VAL A 167 -13.27 -10.17 24.49
CA VAL A 167 -14.24 -11.27 24.51
C VAL A 167 -14.28 -11.87 25.91
N ARG A 168 -15.47 -11.96 26.50
CA ARG A 168 -15.72 -12.53 27.82
C ARG A 168 -16.57 -13.78 27.71
N PHE A 169 -16.06 -14.88 28.24
CA PHE A 169 -16.81 -16.12 28.45
C PHE A 169 -17.26 -16.18 29.90
N THR A 170 -18.55 -16.42 30.14
CA THR A 170 -19.12 -16.56 31.49
C THR A 170 -19.87 -17.87 31.58
N VAL A 171 -19.72 -18.59 32.69
CA VAL A 171 -20.53 -19.76 33.04
C VAL A 171 -21.27 -19.48 34.33
N GLN A 172 -22.57 -19.78 34.34
CA GLN A 172 -23.44 -19.64 35.48
C GLN A 172 -24.00 -21.01 35.88
N VAL A 173 -23.95 -21.30 37.18
CA VAL A 173 -24.56 -22.48 37.82
C VAL A 173 -25.36 -22.00 39.02
N GLY A 174 -26.69 -22.05 38.92
CA GLY A 174 -27.57 -21.37 39.88
C GLY A 174 -27.24 -19.88 39.98
N ASP A 175 -26.93 -19.42 41.19
CA ASP A 175 -26.52 -18.02 41.44
C ASP A 175 -25.01 -17.78 41.29
N THR A 176 -24.21 -18.84 41.11
CA THR A 176 -22.76 -18.71 41.03
C THR A 176 -22.31 -18.45 39.59
N LYS A 177 -21.50 -17.41 39.39
CA LYS A 177 -20.90 -17.05 38.10
C LYS A 177 -19.39 -17.15 38.14
N SER A 178 -18.80 -17.62 37.05
CA SER A 178 -17.36 -17.56 36.80
C SER A 178 -17.14 -17.04 35.39
N SER A 179 -16.12 -16.20 35.18
CA SER A 179 -15.83 -15.64 33.86
C SER A 179 -14.34 -15.61 33.56
N ASP A 180 -14.02 -15.70 32.28
CA ASP A 180 -12.69 -15.53 31.74
C ASP A 180 -12.74 -14.55 30.55
N THR A 181 -11.60 -13.96 30.21
CA THR A 181 -11.54 -12.89 29.21
C THR A 181 -10.26 -12.97 28.39
N VAL A 182 -10.38 -12.69 27.10
CA VAL A 182 -9.26 -12.55 26.18
C VAL A 182 -9.40 -11.25 25.38
N MET A 183 -8.27 -10.59 25.14
CA MET A 183 -8.18 -9.44 24.26
C MET A 183 -7.55 -9.84 22.94
N LEU A 184 -8.18 -9.45 21.84
CA LEU A 184 -7.63 -9.58 20.51
C LEU A 184 -7.53 -8.21 19.85
N ARG A 185 -6.75 -8.12 18.77
CA ARG A 185 -6.71 -6.93 17.92
C ARG A 185 -6.82 -7.31 16.45
N VAL A 186 -7.64 -6.58 15.69
CA VAL A 186 -7.71 -6.79 14.24
C VAL A 186 -6.34 -6.50 13.62
N ALA A 187 -5.93 -7.35 12.68
CA ALA A 187 -4.70 -7.16 11.93
C ALA A 187 -4.70 -5.77 11.26
N PRO A 188 -3.58 -5.04 11.30
CA PRO A 188 -3.45 -3.78 10.58
C PRO A 188 -3.51 -4.03 9.08
N VAL A 189 -3.94 -3.02 8.32
CA VAL A 189 -3.69 -3.02 6.87
C VAL A 189 -2.25 -2.58 6.64
N LEU A 190 -1.50 -3.42 5.94
CA LEU A 190 -0.11 -3.17 5.54
C LEU A 190 -0.06 -2.88 4.06
N THR A 191 0.69 -1.87 3.64
CA THR A 191 1.05 -1.69 2.22
C THR A 191 2.29 -2.51 1.88
N HIS A 192 2.55 -2.67 0.59
CA HIS A 192 3.67 -3.46 0.15
C HIS A 192 4.99 -2.68 0.06
N HIS A 193 6.10 -3.36 0.33
CA HIS A 193 7.45 -2.88 0.03
C HIS A 193 8.06 -3.67 -1.13
N HIS A 194 9.01 -3.05 -1.84
CA HIS A 194 9.62 -3.62 -3.04
C HIS A 194 10.53 -4.85 -2.83
N LEU A 195 10.63 -5.41 -1.62
CA LEU A 195 11.26 -6.74 -1.45
C LEU A 195 10.27 -7.89 -1.61
N GLN A 196 8.97 -7.59 -1.53
CA GLN A 196 7.94 -8.59 -1.76
C GLN A 196 7.86 -8.90 -3.26
N LYS A 197 7.80 -10.20 -3.55
CA LYS A 197 7.70 -10.72 -4.91
C LYS A 197 6.43 -10.20 -5.57
N VAL A 198 6.52 -9.74 -6.81
CA VAL A 198 5.36 -9.32 -7.62
C VAL A 198 4.55 -10.54 -8.05
N GLU A 199 3.23 -10.47 -7.88
CA GLU A 199 2.26 -11.48 -8.30
C GLU A 199 1.39 -11.00 -9.48
N GLN A 200 1.16 -9.70 -9.59
CA GLN A 200 0.42 -9.09 -10.70
C GLN A 200 0.83 -7.64 -10.86
N VAL A 201 0.85 -7.15 -12.10
CA VAL A 201 0.98 -5.72 -12.41
C VAL A 201 -0.39 -5.15 -12.76
N LEU A 202 -0.64 -3.94 -12.32
CA LEU A 202 -1.84 -3.15 -12.55
C LEU A 202 -1.50 -2.00 -13.49
N ALA A 203 -2.37 -1.72 -14.45
CA ALA A 203 -2.29 -0.57 -15.35
C ALA A 203 -3.72 -0.18 -15.79
N SER A 204 -3.86 0.95 -16.46
CA SER A 204 -5.13 1.35 -17.09
C SER A 204 -5.06 1.07 -18.59
N GLN A 205 -6.18 0.67 -19.18
CA GLN A 205 -6.34 0.68 -20.63
C GLN A 205 -7.15 1.91 -21.04
N ASP A 206 -6.80 2.48 -22.18
CA ASP A 206 -7.61 3.45 -22.91
C ASP A 206 -7.43 3.12 -24.38
N ASN A 207 -8.49 2.67 -25.05
CA ASN A 207 -8.40 2.22 -26.44
C ASN A 207 -8.38 3.39 -27.43
N ASP A 208 -8.76 4.60 -26.99
CA ASP A 208 -8.80 5.79 -27.82
C ASP A 208 -7.51 6.62 -27.71
N ASN A 209 -6.69 6.37 -26.68
CA ASN A 209 -5.35 6.95 -26.54
C ASN A 209 -4.26 6.02 -27.13
N PRO A 210 -3.74 6.28 -28.35
CA PRO A 210 -2.76 5.42 -28.99
C PRO A 210 -1.44 5.31 -28.21
N TYR A 211 -1.05 6.35 -27.46
CA TYR A 211 0.16 6.35 -26.64
C TYR A 211 0.02 5.41 -25.45
N LEU A 212 -1.15 5.39 -24.79
CA LEU A 212 -1.41 4.45 -23.69
C LEU A 212 -1.55 3.01 -24.20
N VAL A 213 -2.16 2.80 -25.37
CA VAL A 213 -2.20 1.48 -26.03
C VAL A 213 -0.78 0.98 -26.33
N TYR A 214 0.09 1.84 -26.86
CA TYR A 214 1.49 1.49 -27.09
C TYR A 214 2.19 1.11 -25.78
N PHE A 215 2.11 1.97 -24.78
CA PHE A 215 2.69 1.76 -23.45
C PHE A 215 2.27 0.42 -22.84
N THR A 216 0.96 0.15 -22.77
CA THR A 216 0.41 -1.06 -22.14
C THR A 216 0.80 -2.35 -22.88
N ASN A 217 0.88 -2.32 -24.21
CA ASN A 217 1.34 -3.46 -25.01
C ASN A 217 2.82 -3.79 -24.77
N ILE A 218 3.67 -2.76 -24.68
CA ILE A 218 5.09 -2.93 -24.38
C ILE A 218 5.27 -3.41 -22.93
N LEU A 219 4.54 -2.81 -21.97
CA LEU A 219 4.52 -3.25 -20.57
C LEU A 219 4.14 -4.72 -20.44
N ALA A 220 3.06 -5.16 -21.08
CA ALA A 220 2.62 -6.55 -21.08
C ALA A 220 3.70 -7.49 -21.63
N SER A 221 4.36 -7.08 -22.73
CA SER A 221 5.44 -7.84 -23.35
C SER A 221 6.64 -7.98 -22.43
N ILE A 222 7.06 -6.89 -21.76
CA ILE A 222 8.19 -6.90 -20.82
C ILE A 222 7.88 -7.76 -19.60
N VAL A 223 6.69 -7.59 -19.00
CA VAL A 223 6.26 -8.36 -17.81
C VAL A 223 6.22 -9.86 -18.11
N LYS A 224 5.68 -10.24 -19.28
CA LYS A 224 5.68 -11.63 -19.76
C LYS A 224 7.09 -12.17 -19.99
N ALA A 225 7.96 -11.38 -20.62
CA ALA A 225 9.35 -11.75 -20.87
C ALA A 225 10.18 -11.87 -19.59
N ALA A 226 9.86 -11.08 -18.56
CA ALA A 226 10.47 -11.18 -17.23
C ALA A 226 10.10 -12.50 -16.53
N GLY A 227 8.98 -13.13 -16.92
CA GLY A 227 8.54 -14.44 -16.44
C GLY A 227 7.32 -14.39 -15.50
N LEU A 228 6.70 -13.22 -15.31
CA LEU A 228 5.43 -13.13 -14.60
C LEU A 228 4.36 -13.88 -15.39
N LYS A 229 3.68 -14.82 -14.73
CA LYS A 229 2.72 -15.72 -15.38
C LYS A 229 1.31 -15.14 -15.47
N LYS A 230 1.00 -14.20 -14.58
CA LYS A 230 -0.30 -13.55 -14.53
C LYS A 230 -0.27 -12.33 -15.42
N ASP A 231 -1.28 -12.20 -16.28
CA ASP A 231 -1.43 -11.04 -17.14
C ASP A 231 -1.66 -9.77 -16.31
N LEU A 232 -1.39 -8.63 -16.95
CA LEU A 232 -1.74 -7.32 -16.40
C LEU A 232 -3.23 -7.31 -16.03
N TYR A 233 -3.56 -6.72 -14.88
CA TYR A 233 -4.93 -6.29 -14.67
C TYR A 233 -5.07 -4.88 -15.25
N LEU A 234 -5.93 -4.74 -16.25
CA LEU A 234 -6.22 -3.45 -16.87
C LEU A 234 -7.52 -2.89 -16.28
N PHE A 235 -7.41 -1.79 -15.54
CA PHE A 235 -8.57 -0.99 -15.21
C PHE A 235 -9.09 -0.32 -16.49
N ASN A 236 -10.40 -0.09 -16.59
CA ASN A 236 -10.97 0.47 -17.82
C ASN A 236 -10.64 1.97 -17.96
N GLU A 237 -10.91 2.53 -19.15
CA GLU A 237 -10.57 3.90 -19.56
C GLU A 237 -11.02 4.99 -18.57
N ARG A 238 -12.07 4.74 -17.80
CA ARG A 238 -12.60 5.69 -16.81
C ARG A 238 -11.72 5.84 -15.58
N SER A 239 -10.62 5.11 -15.50
CA SER A 239 -9.74 5.16 -14.32
C SER A 239 -8.78 6.34 -14.32
N GLY A 240 -8.58 6.96 -15.48
CA GLY A 240 -7.37 7.72 -15.74
C GLY A 240 -6.14 6.80 -15.83
N LYS A 241 -5.05 7.32 -16.38
CA LYS A 241 -3.80 6.57 -16.56
C LYS A 241 -3.00 6.37 -15.28
N TRP A 242 -3.26 7.18 -14.25
CA TRP A 242 -2.51 7.23 -12.98
C TRP A 242 -2.91 6.13 -11.99
N VAL A 243 -2.64 4.87 -12.32
CA VAL A 243 -2.98 3.74 -11.45
C VAL A 243 -2.29 3.81 -10.09
N GLN A 244 -1.06 4.30 -10.03
CA GLN A 244 -0.36 4.49 -8.75
C GLN A 244 -1.11 5.46 -7.83
N ASP A 245 -1.78 6.46 -8.39
CA ASP A 245 -2.35 7.54 -7.63
C ASP A 245 -3.67 7.20 -6.96
N PHE A 246 -4.50 6.36 -7.57
CA PHE A 246 -5.84 6.07 -7.06
C PHE A 246 -5.94 4.77 -6.24
N VAL A 247 -4.93 3.90 -6.30
CA VAL A 247 -4.90 2.65 -5.54
C VAL A 247 -3.56 2.41 -4.89
N GLU A 248 -3.57 2.05 -3.62
CA GLU A 248 -2.43 1.51 -2.90
C GLU A 248 -2.74 0.04 -2.48
N PRO A 249 -2.16 -0.97 -3.15
CA PRO A 249 -2.38 -2.37 -2.81
C PRO A 249 -1.83 -2.71 -1.42
N GLY A 250 -2.69 -3.28 -0.58
CA GLY A 250 -2.33 -3.72 0.77
C GLY A 250 -2.89 -5.09 1.15
N TYR A 251 -2.65 -5.48 2.40
CA TYR A 251 -3.07 -6.75 2.95
C TYR A 251 -3.20 -6.69 4.47
N ALA A 252 -4.00 -7.59 5.04
CA ALA A 252 -3.99 -7.90 6.46
C ALA A 252 -3.64 -9.38 6.63
N SER A 253 -2.88 -9.71 7.68
CA SER A 253 -2.46 -11.09 7.92
C SER A 253 -2.40 -11.45 9.40
N MET A 254 -2.63 -12.72 9.69
CA MET A 254 -2.55 -13.29 11.04
C MET A 254 -1.83 -14.65 11.02
N PRO A 255 -1.32 -15.11 12.17
CA PRO A 255 -0.85 -16.50 12.31
C PRO A 255 -1.98 -17.49 12.07
N GLY A 256 -1.71 -18.56 11.33
CA GLY A 256 -2.60 -19.71 11.16
C GLY A 256 -1.88 -21.03 11.43
N PRO A 257 -2.63 -22.14 11.52
CA PRO A 257 -2.09 -23.46 11.91
C PRO A 257 -1.02 -23.99 10.93
N ASN A 258 -1.10 -23.62 9.65
CA ASN A 258 -0.18 -24.08 8.60
C ASN A 258 0.67 -22.96 8.01
N GLY A 259 0.73 -21.79 8.66
CA GLY A 259 1.41 -20.60 8.16
C GLY A 259 0.53 -19.36 8.22
N THR A 260 0.98 -18.30 7.57
CA THR A 260 0.29 -17.01 7.52
C THR A 260 -1.04 -17.13 6.78
N VAL A 261 -2.13 -16.62 7.37
CA VAL A 261 -3.43 -16.43 6.70
C VAL A 261 -3.54 -14.95 6.36
N SER A 262 -3.76 -14.64 5.08
CA SER A 262 -3.79 -13.26 4.58
C SER A 262 -5.02 -12.99 3.72
N ILE A 263 -5.55 -11.78 3.85
CA ILE A 263 -6.56 -11.21 2.95
C ILE A 263 -5.96 -9.99 2.26
N ARG A 264 -6.19 -9.87 0.95
CA ARG A 264 -5.80 -8.69 0.17
C ARG A 264 -6.78 -7.56 0.42
N ILE A 265 -6.28 -6.35 0.61
CA ILE A 265 -7.09 -5.16 0.86
C ILE A 265 -6.58 -4.04 -0.03
N MET A 266 -7.37 -3.65 -1.03
CA MET A 266 -7.02 -2.53 -1.91
C MET A 266 -7.43 -1.22 -1.24
N ILE A 267 -6.48 -0.31 -1.02
CA ILE A 267 -6.77 1.01 -0.44
C ILE A 267 -7.06 1.96 -1.59
N ARG A 268 -8.25 2.58 -1.59
CA ARG A 268 -8.54 3.69 -2.48
C ARG A 268 -7.91 4.96 -1.92
N CYS A 269 -7.01 5.56 -2.67
CA CYS A 269 -6.42 6.84 -2.33
C CYS A 269 -7.42 7.98 -2.60
N PRO A 270 -7.45 9.04 -1.75
CA PRO A 270 -8.27 10.22 -1.98
C PRO A 270 -7.95 10.91 -3.30
N GLY A 271 -8.95 11.57 -3.87
CA GLY A 271 -8.82 12.38 -5.08
C GLY A 271 -10.18 12.60 -5.71
N ASP A 272 -10.64 13.85 -5.71
CA ASP A 272 -11.98 14.20 -6.17
C ASP A 272 -12.15 13.90 -7.68
N GLU A 273 -11.05 13.98 -8.45
CA GLU A 273 -10.99 13.61 -9.87
C GLU A 273 -10.62 12.12 -10.11
N ARG A 274 -10.25 11.36 -9.07
CA ARG A 274 -9.75 9.98 -9.17
C ARG A 274 -10.89 8.96 -9.12
N GLU A 275 -11.80 9.03 -10.07
CA GLU A 275 -12.97 8.14 -10.16
C GLU A 275 -12.58 6.66 -10.33
N GLY A 276 -11.39 6.40 -10.91
CA GLY A 276 -10.80 5.08 -11.04
C GLY A 276 -10.73 4.29 -9.74
N GLY A 277 -10.55 4.96 -8.61
CA GLY A 277 -10.55 4.33 -7.30
C GLY A 277 -11.83 3.57 -6.97
N ARG A 278 -12.99 3.96 -7.52
CA ARG A 278 -14.26 3.23 -7.31
C ARG A 278 -14.26 1.86 -7.98
N GLN A 279 -13.44 1.65 -9.00
CA GLN A 279 -13.32 0.36 -9.69
C GLN A 279 -12.81 -0.75 -8.76
N LEU A 280 -12.11 -0.38 -7.68
CA LEU A 280 -11.73 -1.33 -6.64
C LEU A 280 -12.96 -2.01 -6.03
N PHE A 281 -14.03 -1.25 -5.77
CA PHE A 281 -15.27 -1.75 -5.19
C PHE A 281 -16.19 -2.38 -6.23
N LEU A 282 -16.25 -1.83 -7.44
CA LEU A 282 -17.16 -2.26 -8.50
C LEU A 282 -16.67 -3.50 -9.25
N TYR A 283 -15.37 -3.58 -9.55
CA TYR A 283 -14.82 -4.57 -10.47
C TYR A 283 -13.74 -5.46 -9.84
N PHE A 284 -12.96 -4.94 -8.90
CA PHE A 284 -11.81 -5.66 -8.35
C PHE A 284 -12.15 -6.52 -7.13
N ARG A 285 -12.99 -6.00 -6.21
CA ARG A 285 -13.40 -6.67 -4.97
C ARG A 285 -14.12 -7.99 -5.26
N LYS A 286 -13.75 -9.04 -4.53
CA LYS A 286 -14.24 -10.42 -4.70
C LYS A 286 -13.86 -11.30 -3.51
N ALA A 287 -14.16 -12.59 -3.57
CA ALA A 287 -13.68 -13.56 -2.57
C ALA A 287 -12.14 -13.42 -2.37
N GLY A 288 -11.73 -13.25 -1.11
CA GLY A 288 -10.34 -13.06 -0.70
C GLY A 288 -9.68 -11.72 -1.05
N VAL A 289 -10.45 -10.76 -1.60
CA VAL A 289 -9.98 -9.41 -1.92
C VAL A 289 -11.00 -8.39 -1.42
N GLY A 290 -10.64 -7.65 -0.38
CA GLY A 290 -11.38 -6.51 0.13
C GLY A 290 -10.92 -5.18 -0.49
N ALA A 291 -11.65 -4.13 -0.16
CA ALA A 291 -11.29 -2.75 -0.49
C ALA A 291 -11.70 -1.83 0.67
N VAL A 292 -10.96 -0.74 0.87
CA VAL A 292 -11.20 0.27 1.91
C VAL A 292 -10.91 1.66 1.35
N GLN A 293 -11.46 2.69 2.00
CA GLN A 293 -11.18 4.08 1.64
C GLN A 293 -11.22 5.00 2.87
N HIS A 294 -10.45 6.10 2.81
CA HIS A 294 -10.52 7.20 3.78
C HIS A 294 -10.25 8.52 3.05
N LEU A 295 -11.30 9.08 2.45
CA LEU A 295 -11.18 10.10 1.40
C LEU A 295 -11.02 11.53 1.93
N GLY A 296 -11.62 11.85 3.07
CA GLY A 296 -11.68 13.26 3.51
C GLY A 296 -12.53 14.13 2.58
N LYS A 297 -12.26 15.43 2.54
CA LYS A 297 -12.97 16.43 1.71
C LYS A 297 -11.96 17.41 1.13
N ASN A 298 -12.09 17.75 -0.16
CA ASN A 298 -11.15 18.61 -0.89
C ASN A 298 -9.76 17.96 -0.97
N ALA A 299 -9.71 16.69 -1.37
CA ALA A 299 -8.46 15.95 -1.49
C ALA A 299 -7.61 16.52 -2.64
N SER A 300 -6.30 16.61 -2.43
CA SER A 300 -5.36 17.15 -3.43
C SER A 300 -4.41 16.07 -3.96
N ASN A 301 -3.41 16.48 -4.74
CA ASN A 301 -2.38 15.57 -5.26
C ASN A 301 -1.50 14.95 -4.17
N ILE A 302 -1.44 15.54 -2.98
CA ILE A 302 -0.63 15.02 -1.88
C ILE A 302 -1.18 13.73 -1.27
N ASP A 303 -2.45 13.40 -1.53
CA ASP A 303 -3.13 12.19 -1.05
C ASP A 303 -3.03 11.01 -2.03
N ALA A 304 -2.39 11.22 -3.18
CA ALA A 304 -2.18 10.19 -4.18
C ALA A 304 -1.27 9.06 -3.67
N GLY A 305 -1.47 7.85 -4.19
CA GLY A 305 -0.61 6.70 -3.88
C GLY A 305 0.84 6.85 -4.32
N GLY A 306 1.16 7.66 -5.36
CA GLY A 306 2.57 8.00 -5.69
C GLY A 306 3.30 8.72 -4.55
N ASN A 307 2.54 9.34 -3.64
CA ASN A 307 3.06 9.96 -2.44
C ASN A 307 3.10 9.03 -1.21
N ILE A 308 2.79 7.73 -1.37
CA ILE A 308 2.79 6.71 -0.32
C ILE A 308 3.71 5.57 -0.75
N GLU A 309 4.89 5.48 -0.13
CA GLU A 309 5.88 4.44 -0.41
C GLU A 309 6.20 3.62 0.84
N ALA A 310 6.94 2.51 0.69
CA ALA A 310 7.33 1.68 1.83
C ALA A 310 8.84 1.43 1.90
N ILE A 311 9.45 1.85 3.01
CA ILE A 311 10.78 1.40 3.44
C ILE A 311 10.68 -0.08 3.78
N PRO A 312 11.52 -0.95 3.20
CA PRO A 312 11.52 -2.38 3.54
C PRO A 312 11.92 -2.66 4.99
N PRO A 313 11.73 -3.89 5.49
CA PRO A 313 12.04 -4.25 6.88
C PRO A 313 13.45 -3.87 7.34
N TYR A 314 13.57 -3.38 8.57
CA TYR A 314 14.84 -2.98 9.15
C TYR A 314 14.80 -2.94 10.68
N THR A 315 15.98 -2.88 11.30
CA THR A 315 16.14 -2.59 12.72
C THR A 315 17.06 -1.39 12.88
N PHE A 316 16.68 -0.45 13.73
CA PHE A 316 17.50 0.72 14.03
C PHE A 316 17.31 1.16 15.48
N LYS A 317 18.43 1.46 16.17
CA LYS A 317 18.45 1.89 17.59
C LYS A 317 17.61 1.00 18.53
N GLY A 318 17.67 -0.32 18.32
CA GLY A 318 16.93 -1.30 19.15
C GLY A 318 15.43 -1.41 18.85
N LYS A 319 14.91 -0.67 17.86
CA LYS A 319 13.53 -0.82 17.36
C LYS A 319 13.53 -1.60 16.05
N SER A 320 12.73 -2.66 15.98
CA SER A 320 12.51 -3.46 14.78
C SER A 320 11.23 -3.04 14.08
N TRP A 321 11.25 -3.03 12.76
CA TRP A 321 10.11 -2.77 11.86
C TRP A 321 10.00 -3.95 10.88
N PRO A 322 9.40 -5.08 11.31
CA PRO A 322 9.36 -6.31 10.50
C PRO A 322 8.49 -6.20 9.25
N ALA A 323 7.50 -5.30 9.23
CA ALA A 323 6.73 -4.94 8.04
C ALA A 323 7.31 -3.72 7.28
N GLY A 324 8.45 -3.19 7.71
CA GLY A 324 8.95 -1.91 7.22
C GLY A 324 8.19 -0.70 7.80
N ARG A 325 8.33 0.44 7.14
CA ARG A 325 7.62 1.69 7.47
C ARG A 325 7.18 2.40 6.21
N LEU A 326 6.03 3.05 6.26
CA LEU A 326 5.62 3.93 5.17
C LEU A 326 6.51 5.17 5.13
N VAL A 327 6.69 5.70 3.93
CA VAL A 327 7.17 7.03 3.64
C VAL A 327 6.04 7.78 2.97
N HIS A 328 5.81 9.00 3.41
CA HIS A 328 4.77 9.85 2.85
C HIS A 328 5.36 11.23 2.61
N GLY A 329 5.15 11.82 1.44
CA GLY A 329 5.57 13.20 1.20
C GLY A 329 4.69 14.16 1.99
N LYS A 330 5.30 15.16 2.62
CA LYS A 330 4.62 16.21 3.36
C LYS A 330 4.45 17.43 2.46
N ASP A 331 3.29 18.05 2.58
CA ASP A 331 3.12 19.45 2.20
C ASP A 331 3.12 20.33 3.46
N ASP A 332 3.60 21.57 3.33
CA ASP A 332 3.69 22.49 4.48
C ASP A 332 2.35 23.20 4.78
N THR A 333 1.38 23.14 3.86
CA THR A 333 0.13 23.92 3.88
C THR A 333 -1.13 23.08 3.87
N GLU A 334 -1.07 21.83 3.40
CA GLU A 334 -2.25 20.98 3.18
C GLU A 334 -2.35 19.80 4.16
N LYS A 335 -3.59 19.36 4.41
CA LYS A 335 -3.89 18.23 5.28
C LYS A 335 -4.02 16.95 4.45
N HIS A 336 -3.13 15.99 4.67
CA HIS A 336 -3.25 14.64 4.12
C HIS A 336 -4.42 13.88 4.78
N HIS A 337 -5.46 13.58 4.03
CA HIS A 337 -6.62 12.83 4.51
C HIS A 337 -6.26 11.37 4.79
N ILE A 338 -5.58 10.72 3.84
CA ILE A 338 -5.23 9.30 3.94
C ILE A 338 -4.26 9.01 5.10
N LEU A 339 -3.42 9.99 5.46
CA LEU A 339 -2.39 9.85 6.48
C LEU A 339 -2.97 9.37 7.83
N SER A 340 -4.12 9.89 8.24
CA SER A 340 -4.76 9.49 9.51
C SER A 340 -5.17 8.01 9.53
N TYR A 341 -5.60 7.48 8.38
CA TYR A 341 -5.90 6.06 8.21
C TYR A 341 -4.62 5.21 8.27
N LEU A 342 -3.55 5.64 7.61
CA LEU A 342 -2.25 4.96 7.64
C LEU A 342 -1.64 4.95 9.06
N GLU A 343 -1.75 6.06 9.79
CA GLU A 343 -1.28 6.15 11.17
C GLU A 343 -2.06 5.25 12.14
N ALA A 344 -3.37 5.09 11.92
CA ALA A 344 -4.22 4.18 12.71
C ALA A 344 -3.80 2.70 12.59
N GLN A 345 -3.05 2.33 11.55
CA GLN A 345 -2.53 0.97 11.39
C GLN A 345 -1.33 0.70 12.30
N GLU A 346 -0.62 1.74 12.75
CA GLU A 346 0.54 1.72 13.68
C GLU A 346 1.80 0.96 13.21
N THR A 347 1.63 -0.23 12.64
CA THR A 347 2.72 -1.19 12.34
C THR A 347 3.71 -0.66 11.30
N GLN A 348 3.23 0.05 10.27
CA GLN A 348 4.07 0.73 9.29
C GLN A 348 4.04 2.26 9.46
N LYS A 349 3.98 2.77 10.71
CA LYS A 349 3.83 4.22 10.99
C LYS A 349 4.62 5.10 10.00
N PRO A 350 3.95 6.01 9.27
CA PRO A 350 4.59 6.84 8.26
C PRO A 350 5.81 7.63 8.74
N LEU A 351 6.74 7.84 7.82
CA LEU A 351 7.84 8.79 7.92
C LEU A 351 7.62 9.90 6.89
N LEU A 352 7.53 11.13 7.35
CA LEU A 352 7.28 12.27 6.47
C LEU A 352 8.57 12.79 5.83
N LEU A 353 8.56 12.97 4.50
CA LEU A 353 9.64 13.55 3.70
C LEU A 353 9.18 14.85 3.02
N ASP A 354 10.09 15.79 2.78
CA ASP A 354 9.80 17.04 2.06
C ASP A 354 9.60 16.78 0.56
N THR A 355 8.35 16.86 0.09
CA THR A 355 7.99 16.77 -1.33
C THR A 355 7.39 18.07 -1.87
N ALA A 356 7.14 19.09 -1.03
CA ALA A 356 6.53 20.37 -1.40
C ALA A 356 7.34 21.21 -2.41
N TRP A 357 8.53 20.74 -2.80
CA TRP A 357 9.39 21.36 -3.81
C TRP A 357 9.12 20.84 -5.23
N LEU A 358 8.42 19.71 -5.37
CA LEU A 358 7.98 19.12 -6.63
C LEU A 358 6.59 19.63 -7.00
N SER A 359 6.31 19.77 -8.30
CA SER A 359 5.00 20.23 -8.77
C SER A 359 3.89 19.21 -8.53
N VAL A 360 4.18 17.91 -8.72
CA VAL A 360 3.24 16.82 -8.41
C VAL A 360 3.24 16.54 -6.90
N GLY A 361 4.42 16.59 -6.27
CA GLY A 361 4.56 16.57 -4.82
C GLY A 361 4.68 15.17 -4.24
N HIS A 362 5.18 14.21 -5.01
CA HIS A 362 5.25 12.80 -4.66
C HIS A 362 6.66 12.34 -4.31
N VAL A 363 6.75 11.32 -3.48
CA VAL A 363 8.05 10.79 -3.05
C VAL A 363 8.69 9.86 -4.10
N ASP A 364 7.87 9.19 -4.91
CA ASP A 364 8.31 8.26 -5.96
C ASP A 364 9.03 8.96 -7.13
N GLU A 365 8.99 10.29 -7.18
CA GLU A 365 9.71 11.13 -8.16
C GLU A 365 11.23 11.17 -7.90
N PHE A 366 11.66 10.97 -6.65
CA PHE A 366 13.10 11.10 -6.28
C PHE A 366 13.66 10.01 -5.38
N LEU A 367 12.83 9.13 -4.82
CA LEU A 367 13.24 8.08 -3.90
C LEU A 367 12.55 6.75 -4.19
N GLN A 368 13.34 5.68 -4.26
CA GLN A 368 12.85 4.31 -4.38
C GLN A 368 13.66 3.38 -3.47
N PHE A 369 13.05 2.32 -2.94
CA PHE A 369 13.78 1.25 -2.25
C PHE A 369 13.77 -0.01 -3.09
N ILE A 370 14.91 -0.69 -3.23
CA ILE A 370 15.01 -1.94 -4.01
C ILE A 370 15.86 -3.01 -3.31
N PRO A 371 15.61 -4.30 -3.59
CA PRO A 371 16.45 -5.39 -3.10
C PRO A 371 17.92 -5.23 -3.47
N ALA A 372 18.80 -5.53 -2.52
CA ALA A 372 20.24 -5.54 -2.75
C ALA A 372 20.93 -6.60 -1.88
N LYS A 373 22.05 -7.14 -2.38
CA LYS A 373 22.86 -8.11 -1.64
C LYS A 373 23.85 -7.39 -0.71
N ASN A 374 23.33 -6.67 0.29
CA ASN A 374 24.11 -6.02 1.35
C ASN A 374 23.60 -6.45 2.74
N LYS A 375 24.21 -5.94 3.81
CA LYS A 375 23.80 -6.27 5.20
C LYS A 375 22.37 -5.87 5.52
N ARG A 376 21.88 -4.79 4.90
CA ARG A 376 20.52 -4.27 5.06
C ARG A 376 19.48 -5.06 4.26
N GLY A 377 19.90 -5.78 3.22
CA GLY A 377 19.06 -6.51 2.27
C GLY A 377 18.44 -5.64 1.17
N TRP A 378 18.72 -4.33 1.19
CA TRP A 378 18.14 -3.34 0.29
C TRP A 378 18.97 -2.05 0.25
N VAL A 379 18.75 -1.25 -0.80
CA VAL A 379 19.32 0.10 -0.95
C VAL A 379 18.20 1.10 -1.22
N ALA A 380 18.43 2.36 -0.88
CA ALA A 380 17.67 3.50 -1.38
C ALA A 380 18.30 3.97 -2.69
N VAL A 381 17.54 3.96 -3.79
CA VAL A 381 17.89 4.64 -5.04
C VAL A 381 17.36 6.07 -4.95
N ILE A 382 18.21 7.04 -5.24
CA ILE A 382 17.91 8.46 -5.07
C ILE A 382 18.36 9.25 -6.30
N SER A 383 17.48 10.11 -6.79
CA SER A 383 17.78 11.08 -7.86
C SER A 383 18.91 12.03 -7.43
N ASP A 384 19.87 12.34 -8.30
CA ASP A 384 20.95 13.29 -8.02
C ASP A 384 21.26 14.22 -9.22
N PRO A 385 20.82 15.49 -9.14
CA PRO A 385 21.13 16.50 -10.16
C PRO A 385 22.59 16.74 -10.41
N ARG A 386 23.44 16.56 -9.39
CA ARG A 386 24.89 16.79 -9.53
C ARG A 386 25.52 15.72 -10.41
N LEU A 387 25.01 14.48 -10.37
CA LEU A 387 25.49 13.41 -11.23
C LEU A 387 25.10 13.64 -12.69
N ALA A 388 23.89 14.13 -12.95
CA ALA A 388 23.47 14.45 -14.31
C ALA A 388 24.27 15.62 -14.89
N ILE A 389 24.43 16.71 -14.13
CA ILE A 389 25.29 17.84 -14.52
C ILE A 389 26.72 17.35 -14.81
N LYS A 390 27.32 16.55 -13.92
CA LYS A 390 28.67 16.05 -14.11
C LYS A 390 28.80 15.18 -15.37
N LEU A 391 27.80 14.35 -15.65
CA LEU A 391 27.75 13.54 -16.87
C LEU A 391 27.75 14.43 -18.11
N LEU A 392 26.91 15.47 -18.14
CA LEU A 392 26.86 16.43 -19.24
C LEU A 392 28.18 17.21 -19.41
N GLU A 393 28.82 17.64 -18.31
CA GLU A 393 30.13 18.29 -18.35
C GLU A 393 31.22 17.38 -18.93
N ASP A 394 31.17 16.08 -18.64
CA ASP A 394 32.12 15.10 -19.18
C ASP A 394 31.91 14.89 -20.68
N GLU A 395 30.65 14.80 -21.12
CA GLU A 395 30.34 14.72 -22.55
C GLU A 395 30.74 16.00 -23.29
N GLN A 396 30.55 17.18 -22.69
CA GLN A 396 31.03 18.44 -23.27
C GLN A 396 32.56 18.43 -23.45
N LYS A 397 33.31 17.99 -22.43
CA LYS A 397 34.78 17.87 -22.50
C LYS A 397 35.25 16.84 -23.52
N ALA A 398 34.46 15.79 -23.75
CA ALA A 398 34.72 14.79 -24.78
C ALA A 398 34.44 15.29 -26.21
N GLY A 399 33.97 16.54 -26.38
CA GLY A 399 33.68 17.14 -27.68
C GLY A 399 32.22 16.97 -28.13
N HIS A 400 31.35 16.44 -27.27
CA HIS A 400 29.94 16.20 -27.57
C HIS A 400 29.03 17.38 -27.19
N GLY A 401 29.61 18.55 -26.90
CA GLY A 401 28.89 19.72 -26.40
C GLY A 401 27.80 20.28 -27.34
N SER A 402 27.84 19.96 -28.63
CA SER A 402 26.83 20.37 -29.63
C SER A 402 25.68 19.37 -29.77
N LEU A 403 25.72 18.23 -29.09
CA LEU A 403 24.61 17.29 -29.09
C LEU A 403 23.42 17.89 -28.31
N PRO A 404 22.18 17.58 -28.70
CA PRO A 404 21.01 17.98 -27.94
C PRO A 404 21.00 17.28 -26.56
N ALA A 405 20.53 17.99 -25.54
CA ALA A 405 20.41 17.46 -24.17
C ALA A 405 19.31 16.38 -24.06
N ILE A 406 18.31 16.44 -24.95
CA ILE A 406 17.24 15.47 -25.11
C ILE A 406 17.31 14.94 -26.55
N SER A 407 17.35 13.62 -26.73
CA SER A 407 17.50 12.99 -28.06
C SER A 407 16.18 12.66 -28.75
N ARG A 408 15.05 12.77 -28.05
CA ARG A 408 13.72 12.65 -28.63
C ARG A 408 13.53 13.71 -29.71
N LYS A 409 12.95 13.30 -30.84
CA LYS A 409 12.73 14.15 -32.02
C LYS A 409 11.26 14.31 -32.37
N ASP A 410 10.46 13.33 -32.01
CA ASP A 410 9.03 13.29 -32.31
C ASP A 410 8.27 14.05 -31.23
N ASP A 411 7.26 14.81 -31.66
CA ASP A 411 6.24 15.44 -30.80
C ASP A 411 6.76 16.44 -29.74
N ILE A 412 7.96 17.00 -29.93
CA ILE A 412 8.48 18.13 -29.13
C ILE A 412 8.35 19.44 -29.90
N ASP A 413 7.50 20.36 -29.42
CA ASP A 413 7.22 21.67 -30.06
C ASP A 413 8.10 22.83 -29.52
N TYR A 414 9.25 22.52 -28.93
CA TYR A 414 10.19 23.52 -28.41
C TYR A 414 11.65 23.21 -28.76
N ASP A 415 12.47 24.27 -28.80
CA ASP A 415 13.90 24.14 -29.08
C ASP A 415 14.63 23.42 -27.94
N ILE A 416 15.08 22.19 -28.22
CA ILE A 416 15.89 21.41 -27.28
C ILE A 416 17.30 22.02 -27.19
N PRO A 417 17.75 22.43 -25.99
CA PRO A 417 19.09 22.99 -25.85
C PRO A 417 20.16 21.92 -26.08
N THR A 418 21.29 22.32 -26.67
CA THR A 418 22.50 21.50 -26.68
C THR A 418 23.06 21.34 -25.26
N ILE A 419 23.90 20.32 -25.04
CA ILE A 419 24.64 20.14 -23.78
C ILE A 419 25.33 21.46 -23.36
N THR A 420 25.99 22.14 -24.30
CA THR A 420 26.70 23.40 -24.01
C THR A 420 25.76 24.53 -23.63
N GLN A 421 24.62 24.67 -24.33
CA GLN A 421 23.62 25.70 -23.99
C GLN A 421 23.00 25.43 -22.61
N LEU A 422 22.67 24.17 -22.31
CA LEU A 422 22.08 23.79 -21.03
C LEU A 422 23.04 24.06 -19.86
N LEU A 423 24.30 23.62 -19.98
CA LEU A 423 25.34 23.87 -18.96
C LEU A 423 25.68 25.37 -18.82
N GLY A 424 25.49 26.17 -19.87
CA GLY A 424 25.67 27.62 -19.84
C GLY A 424 24.53 28.38 -19.15
N SER A 425 23.38 27.74 -18.90
CA SER A 425 22.22 28.38 -18.27
C SER A 425 22.39 28.51 -16.76
N THR A 426 22.73 29.72 -16.29
CA THR A 426 22.91 29.99 -14.85
C THR A 426 21.64 29.71 -14.04
N GLY A 427 20.47 29.97 -14.61
CA GLY A 427 19.18 29.68 -13.98
C GLY A 427 18.95 28.19 -13.78
N PHE A 428 19.16 27.39 -14.83
CA PHE A 428 19.01 25.94 -14.78
C PHE A 428 19.98 25.27 -13.79
N MET A 429 21.24 25.74 -13.77
CA MET A 429 22.27 25.25 -12.84
C MET A 429 21.94 25.60 -11.39
N LYS A 430 21.42 26.81 -11.13
CA LYS A 430 20.96 27.22 -9.80
C LYS A 430 19.76 26.38 -9.35
N LEU A 431 18.79 26.16 -10.22
CA LEU A 431 17.60 25.33 -9.96
C LEU A 431 18.00 23.92 -9.53
N ASN A 432 18.79 23.24 -10.34
CA ASN A 432 19.19 21.85 -10.07
C ASN A 432 20.09 21.73 -8.83
N LYS A 433 20.87 22.76 -8.49
CA LYS A 433 21.57 22.84 -7.21
C LYS A 433 20.60 22.92 -6.03
N GLU A 434 19.51 23.67 -6.15
CA GLU A 434 18.48 23.76 -5.13
C GLU A 434 17.70 22.43 -4.98
N CYS A 435 17.34 21.78 -6.08
CA CYS A 435 16.74 20.43 -6.06
C CYS A 435 17.65 19.42 -5.34
N ALA A 436 18.96 19.44 -5.63
CA ALA A 436 19.92 18.58 -4.94
C ALA A 436 19.97 18.85 -3.42
N GLN A 437 19.80 20.10 -2.99
CA GLN A 437 19.74 20.47 -1.57
C GLN A 437 18.46 19.96 -0.90
N ARG A 438 17.31 20.01 -1.59
CA ARG A 438 16.04 19.43 -1.11
C ARG A 438 16.16 17.93 -0.91
N ILE A 439 16.71 17.22 -1.89
CA ILE A 439 16.98 15.78 -1.82
C ILE A 439 17.94 15.45 -0.67
N ASP A 440 19.04 16.19 -0.50
CA ASP A 440 19.96 16.01 0.62
C ASP A 440 19.28 16.24 1.99
N GLY A 441 18.27 17.13 2.06
CA GLY A 441 17.41 17.31 3.22
C GLY A 441 16.64 16.04 3.60
N ASN A 442 16.03 15.39 2.62
CA ASN A 442 15.34 14.11 2.81
C ASN A 442 16.30 12.98 3.21
N ILE A 443 17.50 12.92 2.63
CA ILE A 443 18.53 11.96 3.03
C ILE A 443 18.91 12.14 4.51
N LYS A 444 19.00 13.38 5.01
CA LYS A 444 19.26 13.64 6.44
C LYS A 444 18.13 13.10 7.33
N ILE A 445 16.87 13.19 6.90
CA ILE A 445 15.73 12.60 7.60
C ILE A 445 15.89 11.07 7.64
N LEU A 446 16.13 10.42 6.50
CA LEU A 446 16.33 8.96 6.43
C LEU A 446 17.52 8.50 7.30
N ARG A 447 18.65 9.21 7.26
CA ARG A 447 19.79 8.94 8.17
C ARG A 447 19.39 8.97 9.64
N ARG A 448 18.63 10.00 10.04
CA ARG A 448 18.22 10.20 11.43
C ARG A 448 17.23 9.15 11.92
N GLU A 449 16.27 8.80 11.07
CA GLU A 449 15.07 8.02 11.44
C GLU A 449 15.26 6.52 11.21
N ILE A 450 16.05 6.12 10.21
CA ILE A 450 16.19 4.71 9.80
C ILE A 450 17.65 4.24 9.74
N GLY A 451 18.60 5.13 10.02
CA GLY A 451 20.03 4.81 9.99
C GLY A 451 20.55 4.50 8.59
N LEU A 452 19.97 5.12 7.56
CA LEU A 452 20.41 4.95 6.18
C LEU A 452 21.87 5.42 6.05
N ALA A 453 22.79 4.50 5.73
CA ALA A 453 24.21 4.83 5.56
C ALA A 453 24.53 5.12 4.08
N ASP A 454 25.70 5.71 3.80
CA ASP A 454 26.13 5.94 2.42
C ASP A 454 26.29 4.65 1.61
N GLU A 455 26.68 3.54 2.26
CA GLU A 455 26.73 2.22 1.63
C GLU A 455 25.34 1.63 1.29
N ASP A 456 24.28 2.20 1.86
CA ASP A 456 22.89 1.82 1.59
C ASP A 456 22.23 2.71 0.52
N ILE A 457 22.97 3.67 -0.08
CA ILE A 457 22.44 4.62 -1.06
C ILE A 457 23.06 4.38 -2.43
N ILE A 458 22.20 4.34 -3.44
CA ILE A 458 22.57 4.45 -4.85
C ILE A 458 22.03 5.76 -5.39
N ARG A 459 22.92 6.56 -5.99
CA ARG A 459 22.54 7.81 -6.65
C ARG A 459 22.48 7.61 -8.15
N ILE A 460 21.45 8.16 -8.79
CA ILE A 460 21.30 8.12 -10.25
C ILE A 460 21.12 9.54 -10.82
N PRO A 461 21.66 9.83 -12.02
CA PRO A 461 21.51 11.14 -12.64
C PRO A 461 20.03 11.45 -12.96
N ALA A 462 19.56 12.61 -12.51
CA ALA A 462 18.23 13.14 -12.81
C ALA A 462 18.29 14.67 -12.86
N LEU A 463 17.57 15.31 -13.79
CA LEU A 463 17.48 16.78 -13.87
C LEU A 463 16.04 17.22 -13.72
N PHE A 464 15.88 18.45 -13.25
CA PHE A 464 14.58 19.08 -13.02
C PHE A 464 14.48 20.40 -13.80
N ASN A 465 13.28 20.76 -14.24
CA ASN A 465 12.92 22.05 -14.82
C ASN A 465 11.90 22.76 -13.92
N ARG A 466 11.72 24.06 -14.10
CA ARG A 466 10.57 24.73 -13.49
C ARG A 466 9.33 24.40 -14.30
N GLU A 467 8.22 24.21 -13.60
CA GLU A 467 6.91 24.24 -14.23
C GLU A 467 6.47 25.69 -14.43
N ASP A 468 5.92 25.98 -15.62
CA ASP A 468 5.26 27.27 -15.90
C ASP A 468 3.86 27.25 -15.27
N SER A 469 3.77 27.30 -13.93
CA SER A 469 2.47 27.43 -13.26
C SER A 469 2.00 28.89 -13.30
N SER A 470 0.87 29.15 -13.97
CA SER A 470 0.24 30.48 -14.03
C SER A 470 -0.45 30.92 -12.72
N GLU A 471 -0.39 30.09 -11.68
CA GLU A 471 -1.17 30.27 -10.43
C GLU A 471 -0.32 30.50 -9.17
N GLY A 472 1.01 30.47 -9.26
CA GLY A 472 1.91 30.75 -8.14
C GLY A 472 2.41 32.21 -8.11
N ASP A 473 2.67 32.76 -6.92
CA ASP A 473 3.37 34.05 -6.77
C ASP A 473 4.89 33.96 -7.07
N GLY A 474 5.36 32.80 -7.53
CA GLY A 474 6.76 32.49 -7.83
C GLY A 474 7.64 32.22 -6.60
N SER A 475 7.06 32.08 -5.40
CA SER A 475 7.81 31.86 -4.16
C SER A 475 8.16 30.39 -3.86
N LYS A 476 7.40 29.42 -4.41
CA LYS A 476 7.67 27.98 -4.29
C LYS A 476 8.60 27.49 -5.41
N LEU A 477 9.36 26.42 -5.14
CA LEU A 477 10.34 25.89 -6.10
C LEU A 477 9.66 25.22 -7.31
N GLU A 478 8.59 24.46 -7.06
CA GLU A 478 7.69 23.79 -8.03
C GLU A 478 8.38 23.34 -9.31
N VAL A 479 8.97 22.14 -9.25
CA VAL A 479 9.72 21.57 -10.37
C VAL A 479 9.14 20.25 -10.85
N GLY A 480 9.27 20.02 -12.15
CA GLY A 480 9.03 18.76 -12.83
C GLY A 480 10.35 18.10 -13.26
N ALA A 481 10.24 16.90 -13.84
CA ALA A 481 11.40 16.22 -14.40
C ALA A 481 11.76 16.84 -15.77
N PHE A 482 13.05 17.16 -15.99
CA PHE A 482 13.50 17.73 -17.27
C PHE A 482 13.43 16.73 -18.44
N TYR A 483 13.54 15.45 -18.14
CA TYR A 483 13.33 14.32 -19.04
C TYR A 483 12.67 13.18 -18.25
N PRO A 484 12.10 12.14 -18.88
CA PRO A 484 11.41 11.08 -18.16
C PRO A 484 12.27 10.48 -17.04
N ALA A 485 11.74 10.51 -15.82
CA ALA A 485 12.50 10.19 -14.62
C ALA A 485 12.67 8.67 -14.46
N VAL A 486 13.83 8.11 -14.84
CA VAL A 486 14.12 6.66 -14.75
C VAL A 486 13.91 6.08 -13.35
N LEU A 487 14.00 6.90 -12.29
CA LEU A 487 13.70 6.48 -10.92
C LEU A 487 12.24 6.03 -10.76
N ASN A 488 11.30 6.70 -11.44
CA ASN A 488 9.87 6.42 -11.44
C ASN A 488 9.59 5.16 -12.30
N ASN A 489 10.16 4.03 -11.86
CA ASN A 489 10.09 2.74 -12.54
C ASN A 489 9.33 1.69 -11.72
N LEU A 490 8.75 0.71 -12.42
CA LEU A 490 8.09 -0.44 -11.83
C LEU A 490 9.11 -1.55 -11.47
N VAL A 491 9.27 -1.83 -10.18
CA VAL A 491 10.19 -2.87 -9.68
C VAL A 491 9.53 -4.25 -9.68
N LEU A 492 9.93 -5.11 -10.62
CA LEU A 492 9.47 -6.50 -10.74
C LEU A 492 10.28 -7.45 -9.86
N THR A 493 10.24 -7.25 -8.53
CA THR A 493 10.93 -8.11 -7.57
C THR A 493 10.48 -9.56 -7.70
N GLY A 494 11.45 -10.48 -7.69
CA GLY A 494 11.27 -11.88 -8.07
C GLY A 494 11.65 -12.18 -9.53
N TYR A 495 11.87 -11.14 -10.35
CA TYR A 495 12.21 -11.23 -11.77
C TYR A 495 13.46 -10.41 -12.15
N ASN A 496 14.12 -9.78 -11.18
CA ASN A 496 15.35 -8.99 -11.35
C ASN A 496 15.26 -7.93 -12.46
N THR A 497 14.07 -7.34 -12.63
CA THR A 497 13.75 -6.41 -13.72
C THR A 497 13.08 -5.17 -13.15
N CYS A 498 13.50 -4.00 -13.62
CA CYS A 498 12.80 -2.73 -13.46
C CYS A 498 12.30 -2.29 -14.83
N VAL A 499 11.03 -1.90 -14.92
CA VAL A 499 10.46 -1.32 -16.13
C VAL A 499 10.43 0.19 -15.94
N ALA A 500 11.26 0.91 -16.69
CA ALA A 500 11.54 2.32 -16.46
C ALA A 500 11.20 3.17 -17.68
N PRO A 501 10.90 4.46 -17.49
CA PRO A 501 10.75 5.38 -18.61
C PRO A 501 12.08 5.54 -19.36
N ASN A 502 12.01 5.65 -20.67
CA ASN A 502 13.17 5.97 -21.51
C ASN A 502 13.57 7.42 -21.27
N PRO A 503 14.78 7.71 -20.75
CA PRO A 503 15.17 9.08 -20.40
C PRO A 503 15.42 9.98 -21.61
N TRP A 504 15.56 9.43 -22.82
CA TRP A 504 15.83 10.21 -24.02
C TRP A 504 17.00 11.21 -23.85
N GLY A 505 18.07 10.79 -23.19
CA GLY A 505 19.27 11.60 -22.95
C GLY A 505 20.13 11.83 -24.19
N PRO A 506 21.27 12.54 -24.09
CA PRO A 506 22.18 12.72 -25.21
C PRO A 506 22.70 11.40 -25.78
N VAL A 507 22.74 11.29 -27.11
CA VAL A 507 23.15 10.07 -27.80
C VAL A 507 24.56 10.22 -28.36
N VAL A 508 25.50 9.48 -27.77
CA VAL A 508 26.90 9.41 -28.18
C VAL A 508 27.16 8.04 -28.79
N GLU A 509 27.68 8.00 -30.01
CA GLU A 509 27.95 6.74 -30.76
C GLU A 509 26.74 5.79 -30.79
N GLY A 510 25.54 6.34 -30.94
CA GLY A 510 24.29 5.58 -30.99
C GLY A 510 23.78 5.05 -29.64
N LYS A 511 24.35 5.51 -28.52
CA LYS A 511 23.92 5.14 -27.16
C LYS A 511 23.51 6.36 -26.36
N ASP A 512 22.36 6.27 -25.72
CA ASP A 512 21.94 7.23 -24.70
C ASP A 512 22.84 7.08 -23.45
N VAL A 513 23.56 8.16 -23.13
CA VAL A 513 24.55 8.18 -22.04
C VAL A 513 23.89 8.08 -20.65
N LEU A 514 22.71 8.69 -20.48
CA LEU A 514 21.93 8.65 -19.24
C LEU A 514 21.38 7.24 -19.02
N ALA A 515 20.70 6.68 -20.02
CA ALA A 515 20.16 5.33 -19.97
C ALA A 515 21.24 4.30 -19.66
N LYS A 516 22.43 4.45 -20.26
CA LYS A 516 23.58 3.59 -20.00
C LYS A 516 24.06 3.69 -18.55
N VAL A 517 24.34 4.89 -18.05
CA VAL A 517 24.87 5.09 -16.69
C VAL A 517 23.90 4.56 -15.64
N ILE A 518 22.60 4.80 -15.83
CA ILE A 518 21.56 4.34 -14.90
C ILE A 518 21.43 2.81 -14.96
N SER A 519 21.40 2.22 -16.16
CA SER A 519 21.36 0.76 -16.34
C SER A 519 22.56 0.06 -15.67
N ASP A 520 23.77 0.57 -15.89
CA ASP A 520 24.99 0.04 -15.26
C ASP A 520 24.93 0.17 -13.74
N THR A 521 24.26 1.19 -13.23
CA THR A 521 24.09 1.43 -11.78
C THR A 521 23.11 0.45 -11.14
N TYR A 522 21.94 0.22 -11.75
CA TYR A 522 20.98 -0.81 -11.29
C TYR A 522 21.56 -2.23 -11.42
N ALA A 523 22.38 -2.48 -12.45
CA ALA A 523 23.03 -3.78 -12.62
C ALA A 523 23.96 -4.15 -11.44
N LYS A 524 24.56 -3.15 -10.75
CA LYS A 524 25.41 -3.38 -9.56
C LYS A 524 24.63 -4.00 -8.39
N VAL A 525 23.32 -3.79 -8.32
CA VAL A 525 22.43 -4.42 -7.32
C VAL A 525 21.62 -5.58 -7.88
N GLY A 526 21.95 -6.03 -9.09
CA GLY A 526 21.35 -7.20 -9.71
C GLY A 526 20.00 -6.94 -10.39
N MET A 527 19.64 -5.67 -10.62
CA MET A 527 18.44 -5.29 -11.35
C MET A 527 18.75 -4.95 -12.81
N LYS A 528 17.93 -5.45 -13.73
CA LYS A 528 18.00 -5.12 -15.16
C LYS A 528 16.95 -4.07 -15.49
N ILE A 529 17.34 -2.99 -16.14
CA ILE A 529 16.36 -2.01 -16.64
C ILE A 529 15.84 -2.43 -18.01
N LYS A 530 14.53 -2.27 -18.20
CA LYS A 530 13.83 -2.31 -19.47
C LYS A 530 13.14 -0.98 -19.68
N PHE A 531 13.53 -0.27 -20.73
CA PHE A 531 12.97 1.04 -21.05
C PHE A 531 11.67 0.90 -21.84
N ILE A 532 10.69 1.72 -21.52
CA ILE A 532 9.49 1.97 -22.33
C ILE A 532 9.51 3.45 -22.67
N ASP A 533 9.19 3.79 -23.91
CA ASP A 533 8.89 5.18 -24.23
C ASP A 533 7.52 5.55 -23.68
N ASP A 534 7.52 6.41 -22.67
CA ASP A 534 6.31 6.86 -21.99
C ASP A 534 6.07 8.36 -22.14
N TRP A 535 6.80 9.03 -23.03
CA TRP A 535 6.80 10.49 -23.14
C TRP A 535 5.38 11.08 -23.27
N ASP A 536 4.69 10.78 -24.37
CA ASP A 536 3.34 11.30 -24.64
C ASP A 536 2.27 10.59 -23.79
N SER A 537 2.61 9.41 -23.26
CA SER A 537 1.68 8.65 -22.44
C SER A 537 1.63 9.16 -21.00
N HIS A 538 2.73 9.64 -20.42
CA HIS A 538 2.84 9.97 -18.99
C HIS A 538 3.78 11.16 -18.72
N HIS A 539 4.95 11.26 -19.36
CA HIS A 539 5.94 12.29 -19.01
C HIS A 539 5.46 13.72 -19.22
N GLU A 540 4.76 13.99 -20.32
CA GLU A 540 4.23 15.33 -20.63
C GLU A 540 3.26 15.84 -19.56
N ASP A 541 2.58 14.92 -18.89
CA ASP A 541 1.70 15.21 -17.75
C ASP A 541 2.39 14.96 -16.40
N GLN A 542 3.72 15.14 -16.35
CA GLN A 542 4.56 15.10 -15.15
C GLN A 542 4.63 13.74 -14.42
N GLY A 543 4.38 12.64 -15.13
CA GLY A 543 4.46 11.29 -14.56
C GLY A 543 5.58 10.43 -15.13
N GLY A 544 5.53 9.14 -14.78
CA GLY A 544 6.38 8.11 -15.35
C GLY A 544 5.74 6.72 -15.31
N VAL A 545 6.52 5.70 -15.64
CA VAL A 545 6.08 4.29 -15.61
C VAL A 545 5.52 3.89 -14.25
N HIS A 546 6.13 4.32 -13.14
CA HIS A 546 5.64 4.00 -11.80
C HIS A 546 4.27 4.67 -11.57
N CYS A 547 4.12 5.97 -11.85
CA CYS A 547 2.82 6.66 -11.73
C CYS A 547 1.69 6.00 -12.54
N GLY A 548 2.02 5.49 -13.74
CA GLY A 548 1.08 4.82 -14.64
C GLY A 548 0.75 3.36 -14.31
N THR A 549 1.44 2.76 -13.34
CA THR A 549 1.31 1.34 -13.00
C THR A 549 1.19 1.13 -11.50
N ASN A 550 0.85 -0.07 -11.07
CA ASN A 550 1.03 -0.49 -9.68
C ASN A 550 1.29 -2.01 -9.65
N SER A 551 1.62 -2.58 -8.50
CA SER A 551 1.95 -3.99 -8.36
C SER A 551 1.30 -4.60 -7.12
N ILE A 552 0.70 -5.76 -7.34
CA ILE A 552 0.27 -6.62 -6.25
C ILE A 552 1.37 -7.61 -5.92
N ARG A 553 1.68 -7.76 -4.64
CA ARG A 553 2.83 -8.53 -4.17
C ARG A 553 2.44 -9.61 -3.15
N ASP A 554 3.39 -10.50 -2.89
CA ASP A 554 3.28 -11.59 -1.92
C ASP A 554 2.90 -11.07 -0.52
N MET A 555 1.99 -11.78 0.16
CA MET A 555 1.42 -11.39 1.47
C MET A 555 1.83 -12.36 2.59
N SER A 556 2.88 -13.16 2.39
CA SER A 556 3.23 -14.27 3.30
C SER A 556 4.12 -13.86 4.48
N ALA A 557 4.76 -12.69 4.39
CA ALA A 557 5.68 -12.16 5.41
C ALA A 557 4.98 -11.98 6.77
N ARG A 558 5.71 -12.27 7.85
CA ARG A 558 5.21 -12.14 9.22
C ARG A 558 5.60 -10.77 9.79
N TRP A 559 4.61 -10.01 10.21
CA TRP A 559 4.80 -8.67 10.79
C TRP A 559 4.73 -8.63 12.32
N TRP A 560 4.15 -9.67 12.93
CA TRP A 560 3.94 -9.79 14.37
C TRP A 560 5.17 -10.28 15.12
#